data_AF-A0A7R7DKF3-F1
#
_entry.id   AF-A0A7R7DKF3-F1
#
_cell.length_a   1.000
_cell.length_b   1.000
_cell.length_c   1.000
_cell.angle_alpha   90.00
_cell.angle_beta   90.00
_cell.angle_gamma   90.00
#
_symmetry.space_group_name_H-M   'P 1'
#
loop_
_entity.id
_entity.type
_entity.pdbx_description
1 polymer ?
#
loop_
_entity_poly.entity_id
_entity_poly.type
_entity_poly.pdbx_seq_one_letter_code
_entity_poly.pdbx_strand_id
1 'polypeptide(L)'
;MFTVLLTIHVVLAVFLIGPVAVIPMTALRSVRQRDAAAVRGGARQTAVFGFGSILVFLFGFGVMGSKPDWFSFSDLWLLVSVIAYVVAIVLVLALVVPDLRRAARAIEADPVDEARLGALRGRLSAVAGLASLLFLFIVVLMVARPF
;
A
#
# COMPACT_ATOMS: atom_id res chain seq x y z
N MET A 1 24.19 -12.38 9.72
CA MET A 1 23.56 -11.38 8.83
C MET A 1 22.07 -11.62 8.62
N PHE A 2 21.63 -12.86 8.34
CA PHE A 2 20.21 -13.21 8.19
C PHE A 2 19.28 -12.62 9.26
N THR A 3 19.55 -12.86 10.54
CA THR A 3 18.68 -12.39 11.65
C THR A 3 18.50 -10.87 11.62
N VAL A 4 19.58 -10.12 11.36
CA VAL A 4 19.52 -8.65 11.28
C VAL A 4 18.65 -8.19 10.11
N LEU A 5 18.85 -8.77 8.91
CA LEU A 5 18.04 -8.45 7.73
C LEU A 5 16.58 -8.82 7.93
N LEU A 6 16.30 -9.97 8.55
CA LEU A 6 14.94 -10.43 8.85
C LEU A 6 14.26 -9.50 9.84
N THR A 7 14.96 -9.11 10.92
CA THR A 7 14.45 -8.15 11.90
C THR A 7 14.11 -6.82 11.21
N ILE A 8 15.01 -6.28 10.38
CA ILE A 8 14.75 -5.03 9.66
C ILE A 8 13.56 -5.18 8.70
N HIS A 9 13.49 -6.27 7.93
CA HIS A 9 12.38 -6.54 7.01
C HIS A 9 11.03 -6.54 7.74
N VAL A 10 10.92 -7.27 8.86
CA VAL A 10 9.68 -7.38 9.64
C VAL A 10 9.32 -6.05 10.30
N VAL A 11 10.28 -5.33 10.87
CA VAL A 11 10.05 -3.99 11.45
C VAL A 11 9.53 -3.03 10.39
N LEU A 12 10.18 -2.98 9.22
CA LEU A 12 9.72 -2.14 8.12
C LEU A 12 8.33 -2.56 7.64
N ALA A 13 8.04 -3.86 7.56
CA ALA A 13 6.72 -4.35 7.16
C ALA A 13 5.63 -3.83 8.10
N VAL A 14 5.83 -3.92 9.42
CA VAL A 14 4.86 -3.45 10.42
C VAL A 14 4.66 -1.92 10.34
N PHE A 15 5.75 -1.15 10.33
CA PHE A 15 5.68 0.30 10.43
C PHE A 15 5.40 1.02 9.11
N LEU A 16 5.59 0.37 7.96
CA LEU A 16 5.35 0.99 6.66
C LEU A 16 4.06 0.48 6.01
N ILE A 17 3.81 -0.83 6.00
CA ILE A 17 2.61 -1.39 5.34
C ILE A 17 1.34 -1.05 6.13
N GLY A 18 1.40 -1.08 7.46
CA GLY A 18 0.27 -0.74 8.32
C GLY A 18 -0.34 0.63 7.99
N PRO A 19 0.48 1.72 8.02
CA PRO A 19 0.01 3.04 7.62
C PRO A 19 -0.49 3.12 6.16
N VAL A 20 0.17 2.45 5.20
CA VAL A 20 -0.29 2.43 3.78
C VAL A 20 -1.72 1.90 3.66
N ALA A 21 -2.08 0.87 4.44
CA ALA A 21 -3.42 0.29 4.39
C ALA A 21 -4.48 1.20 5.05
N VAL A 22 -4.14 1.88 6.15
CA VAL A 22 -5.11 2.62 6.97
C VAL A 22 -5.35 4.05 6.47
N ILE A 23 -4.30 4.77 6.05
CA ILE A 23 -4.38 6.20 5.70
C ILE A 23 -5.38 6.47 4.55
N PRO A 24 -5.40 5.71 3.45
CA PRO A 24 -6.40 5.92 2.40
C PRO A 24 -7.84 5.76 2.91
N MET A 25 -8.07 4.83 3.83
CA MET A 25 -9.38 4.55 4.41
C MET A 25 -9.85 5.70 5.31
N THR A 26 -8.95 6.30 6.09
CA THR A 26 -9.27 7.50 6.88
C THR A 26 -9.42 8.73 6.00
N ALA A 27 -8.67 8.84 4.90
CA ALA A 27 -8.81 9.92 3.94
C ALA A 27 -10.19 9.94 3.25
N LEU A 28 -10.83 8.76 3.05
CA LEU A 28 -12.21 8.68 2.54
C LEU A 28 -13.24 9.37 3.45
N ARG A 29 -13.01 9.38 4.76
CA ARG A 29 -13.84 10.15 5.71
C ARG A 29 -13.69 11.64 5.44
N SER A 30 -12.46 12.11 5.25
CA SER A 30 -12.15 13.51 4.94
C SER A 30 -12.76 13.96 3.61
N VAL A 31 -12.81 13.08 2.60
CA VAL A 31 -13.53 13.33 1.34
C VAL A 31 -15.02 13.57 1.59
N ARG A 32 -15.67 12.79 2.47
CA ARG A 32 -17.09 13.00 2.84
C ARG A 32 -17.31 14.32 3.58
N GLN A 33 -16.34 14.74 4.38
CA GLN A 33 -16.38 15.98 5.16
C GLN A 33 -16.03 17.22 4.34
N ARG A 34 -15.64 17.05 3.06
CA ARG A 34 -15.17 18.13 2.19
C ARG A 34 -13.96 18.89 2.76
N ASP A 35 -13.09 18.20 3.48
CA ASP A 35 -11.84 18.75 3.97
C ASP A 35 -10.71 18.47 2.97
N ALA A 36 -10.50 19.39 2.04
CA ALA A 36 -9.46 19.27 1.01
C ALA A 36 -8.04 19.21 1.60
N ALA A 37 -7.79 19.91 2.71
CA ALA A 37 -6.49 19.93 3.37
C ALA A 37 -6.16 18.55 3.97
N ALA A 38 -7.10 17.95 4.70
CA ALA A 38 -6.95 16.61 5.25
C ALA A 38 -6.80 15.54 4.14
N VAL A 39 -7.56 15.65 3.04
CA VAL A 39 -7.42 14.71 1.89
C VAL A 39 -6.03 14.83 1.25
N ARG A 40 -5.49 16.05 1.07
CA ARG A 40 -4.10 16.23 0.60
C ARG A 40 -3.07 15.66 1.57
N GLY A 41 -3.28 15.87 2.88
CA GLY A 41 -2.46 15.29 3.93
C GLY A 41 -2.41 13.77 3.80
N GLY A 42 -3.58 13.13 3.67
CA GLY A 42 -3.69 11.70 3.41
C GLY A 42 -2.97 11.28 2.13
N ALA A 43 -3.12 12.01 1.02
CA ALA A 43 -2.41 11.72 -0.23
C ALA A 43 -0.88 11.76 -0.07
N ARG A 44 -0.37 12.75 0.67
CA ARG A 44 1.08 12.89 0.93
C ARG A 44 1.58 11.76 1.83
N GLN A 45 0.87 11.45 2.91
CA GLN A 45 1.27 10.37 3.82
C GLN A 45 1.21 9.00 3.13
N THR A 46 0.14 8.69 2.39
CA THR A 46 0.06 7.47 1.57
C THR A 46 1.21 7.35 0.59
N ALA A 47 1.62 8.46 -0.05
CA ALA A 47 2.78 8.46 -0.92
C ALA A 47 4.08 8.18 -0.16
N VAL A 48 4.31 8.86 0.97
CA VAL A 48 5.52 8.68 1.80
C VAL A 48 5.65 7.23 2.27
N PHE A 49 4.58 6.67 2.84
CA PHE A 49 4.60 5.30 3.32
C PHE A 49 4.62 4.28 2.17
N GLY A 50 3.98 4.57 1.04
CA GLY A 50 4.04 3.73 -0.16
C GLY A 50 5.45 3.67 -0.74
N PHE A 51 6.14 4.80 -0.93
CA PHE A 51 7.53 4.79 -1.34
C PHE A 51 8.43 4.14 -0.28
N GLY A 52 8.16 4.40 1.00
CA GLY A 52 8.84 3.75 2.11
C GLY A 52 8.71 2.22 2.06
N SER A 53 7.53 1.69 1.72
CA SER A 53 7.30 0.24 1.71
C SER A 53 8.18 -0.51 0.70
N ILE A 54 8.74 0.19 -0.30
CA ILE A 54 9.73 -0.40 -1.21
C ILE A 54 10.94 -0.94 -0.43
N LEU A 55 11.30 -0.31 0.69
CA LEU A 55 12.34 -0.84 1.59
C LEU A 55 11.97 -2.23 2.12
N VAL A 56 10.70 -2.48 2.47
CA VAL A 56 10.24 -3.81 2.92
C VAL A 56 10.56 -4.85 1.86
N PHE A 57 10.23 -4.55 0.60
CA PHE A 57 10.50 -5.43 -0.53
C PHE A 57 12.01 -5.66 -0.71
N LEU A 58 12.82 -4.60 -0.73
CA LEU A 58 14.27 -4.70 -0.89
C LEU A 58 14.93 -5.53 0.23
N PHE A 59 14.55 -5.31 1.48
CA PHE A 59 15.04 -6.10 2.61
C PHE A 59 14.55 -7.55 2.54
N GLY A 60 13.36 -7.81 1.98
CA GLY A 60 12.87 -9.17 1.73
C GLY A 60 13.77 -9.95 0.78
N PHE A 61 14.20 -9.32 -0.32
CA PHE A 61 15.22 -9.90 -1.22
C PHE A 61 16.58 -10.07 -0.53
N GLY A 62 16.98 -9.13 0.33
CA GLY A 62 18.19 -9.27 1.14
C GLY A 62 18.14 -10.49 2.08
N VAL A 63 16.99 -10.74 2.72
CA VAL A 63 16.77 -11.93 3.56
C VAL A 63 16.94 -13.20 2.74
N MET A 64 16.29 -13.27 1.58
CA MET A 64 16.38 -14.40 0.66
C MET A 64 17.82 -14.71 0.24
N GLY A 65 18.57 -13.69 -0.19
CA GLY A 65 19.96 -13.85 -0.61
C GLY A 65 20.92 -14.25 0.53
N SER A 66 20.55 -14.01 1.78
CA SER A 66 21.39 -14.34 2.95
C SER A 66 21.27 -15.80 3.42
N LYS A 67 20.27 -16.55 2.95
CA LYS A 67 20.02 -17.96 3.25
C LYS A 67 19.47 -18.68 2.00
N PRO A 68 20.30 -18.95 0.98
CA PRO A 68 19.86 -19.58 -0.27
C PRO A 68 19.24 -20.97 -0.06
N ASP A 69 19.72 -21.72 0.94
CA ASP A 69 19.20 -23.06 1.24
C ASP A 69 17.77 -23.06 1.82
N TRP A 70 17.26 -21.89 2.24
CA TRP A 70 15.94 -21.76 2.88
C TRP A 70 14.88 -21.16 1.96
N PHE A 71 15.29 -20.54 0.86
CA PHE A 71 14.39 -19.84 -0.05
C PHE A 71 14.81 -20.11 -1.48
N SER A 72 13.93 -20.75 -2.25
CA SER A 72 14.11 -20.89 -3.68
C SER A 72 13.27 -19.85 -4.41
N PHE A 73 13.80 -19.28 -5.51
CA PHE A 73 12.98 -18.47 -6.41
C PHE A 73 11.83 -19.26 -7.05
N SER A 74 11.91 -20.60 -7.01
CA SER A 74 10.85 -21.50 -7.43
C SER A 74 9.75 -21.69 -6.38
N ASP A 75 9.93 -21.16 -5.17
CA ASP A 75 8.92 -21.23 -4.12
C ASP A 75 7.71 -20.41 -4.55
N LEU A 76 6.63 -21.11 -4.84
CA LEU A 76 5.48 -20.50 -5.52
C LEU A 76 4.81 -19.47 -4.59
N TRP A 77 4.85 -19.67 -3.26
CA TRP A 77 4.31 -18.74 -2.27
C TRP A 77 5.06 -17.41 -2.27
N LEU A 78 6.36 -17.47 -2.52
CA LEU A 78 7.25 -16.32 -2.58
C LEU A 78 7.05 -15.56 -3.89
N LEU A 79 6.98 -16.27 -5.03
CA LEU A 79 6.69 -15.67 -6.33
C LEU A 79 5.34 -14.94 -6.34
N VAL A 80 4.30 -15.60 -5.84
CA VAL A 80 2.96 -15.01 -5.72
C VAL A 80 2.99 -13.78 -4.82
N SER A 81 3.72 -13.82 -3.71
CA SER A 81 3.88 -12.67 -2.81
C SER A 81 4.57 -11.48 -3.48
N VAL A 82 5.62 -11.74 -4.27
CA VAL A 82 6.33 -10.71 -5.04
C VAL A 82 5.41 -10.06 -6.06
N ILE A 83 4.66 -10.85 -6.83
CA ILE A 83 3.71 -10.34 -7.82
C ILE A 83 2.60 -9.54 -7.14
N ALA A 84 2.01 -10.07 -6.06
CA ALA A 84 0.99 -9.39 -5.28
C ALA A 84 1.49 -8.06 -4.72
N TYR A 85 2.76 -8.00 -4.26
CA TYR A 85 3.37 -6.77 -3.77
C TYR A 85 3.50 -5.72 -4.88
N VAL A 86 4.01 -6.11 -6.05
CA VAL A 86 4.15 -5.21 -7.21
C VAL A 86 2.79 -4.65 -7.62
N VAL A 87 1.75 -5.50 -7.66
CA VAL A 87 0.39 -5.05 -7.95
C VAL A 87 -0.08 -4.07 -6.86
N ALA A 88 0.05 -4.43 -5.58
CA ALA A 88 -0.41 -3.59 -4.48
C ALA A 88 0.26 -2.20 -4.49
N ILE A 89 1.58 -2.13 -4.70
CA ILE A 89 2.29 -0.84 -4.71
C ILE A 89 1.92 0.01 -5.92
N VAL A 90 1.67 -0.60 -7.09
CA VAL A 90 1.15 0.10 -8.26
C VAL A 90 -0.23 0.66 -7.99
N LEU A 91 -1.14 -0.13 -7.39
CA LEU A 91 -2.46 0.35 -7.01
C LEU A 91 -2.37 1.55 -6.06
N VAL A 92 -1.48 1.50 -5.06
CA VAL A 92 -1.30 2.60 -4.10
C VAL A 92 -0.72 3.85 -4.77
N LEU A 93 0.42 3.74 -5.44
CA LEU A 93 1.16 4.90 -5.94
C LEU A 93 0.59 5.46 -7.25
N ALA A 94 0.09 4.61 -8.14
CA ALA A 94 -0.40 5.04 -9.45
C ALA A 94 -1.90 5.35 -9.46
N LEU A 95 -2.69 4.81 -8.52
CA LEU A 95 -4.14 5.05 -8.47
C LEU A 95 -4.57 5.78 -7.19
N VAL A 96 -4.30 5.24 -6.00
CA VAL A 96 -4.79 5.82 -4.74
C VAL A 96 -4.23 7.23 -4.51
N VAL A 97 -2.91 7.41 -4.63
CA VAL A 97 -2.27 8.72 -4.39
C VAL A 97 -2.78 9.79 -5.38
N PRO A 98 -2.78 9.57 -6.71
CA PRO A 98 -3.32 10.54 -7.67
C PRO A 98 -4.80 10.83 -7.44
N ASP A 99 -5.59 9.84 -7.06
CA ASP A 99 -7.02 10.01 -6.85
C ASP A 99 -7.35 10.78 -5.59
N LEU A 100 -6.59 10.60 -4.50
CA LEU A 100 -6.71 11.47 -3.33
C LEU A 100 -6.36 12.93 -3.70
N ARG A 101 -5.31 13.15 -4.50
CA ARG A 101 -4.96 14.50 -4.99
C ARG A 101 -6.05 15.08 -5.90
N ARG A 102 -6.66 14.27 -6.77
CA ARG A 102 -7.80 14.67 -7.62
C ARG A 102 -9.03 14.99 -6.79
N ALA A 103 -9.33 14.20 -5.77
CA ALA A 103 -10.47 14.42 -4.87
C ALA A 103 -10.31 15.73 -4.08
N ALA A 104 -9.11 16.01 -3.55
CA ALA A 104 -8.85 17.29 -2.90
C ALA A 104 -9.07 18.49 -3.83
N ARG A 105 -8.57 18.42 -5.08
CA ARG A 105 -8.83 19.48 -6.08
C ARG A 105 -10.30 19.60 -6.46
N ALA A 106 -11.02 18.49 -6.52
CA ALA A 106 -12.45 18.50 -6.85
C ALA A 106 -13.30 19.14 -5.74
N ILE A 107 -12.89 18.99 -4.47
CA ILE A 107 -13.53 19.65 -3.33
C ILE A 107 -13.33 21.18 -3.37
N GLU A 108 -12.20 21.65 -3.89
CA GLU A 108 -11.88 23.08 -3.99
C GLU A 108 -12.40 23.75 -5.27
N ALA A 109 -12.95 22.97 -6.20
CA ALA A 109 -13.53 23.54 -7.42
C ALA A 109 -14.82 24.31 -7.10
N ASP A 110 -15.07 25.37 -7.86
CA ASP A 110 -16.30 26.17 -7.78
C ASP A 110 -16.97 26.25 -9.16
N PRO A 111 -18.16 25.65 -9.37
CA PRO A 111 -18.89 24.81 -8.41
C PRO A 111 -18.24 23.41 -8.25
N VAL A 112 -18.51 22.76 -7.12
CA VAL A 112 -18.08 21.37 -6.86
C VAL A 112 -18.85 20.40 -7.76
N ASP A 113 -18.13 19.60 -8.54
CA ASP A 113 -18.71 18.49 -9.32
C ASP A 113 -18.90 17.25 -8.43
N GLU A 114 -20.11 17.14 -7.86
CA GLU A 114 -20.50 16.04 -6.95
C GLU A 114 -20.44 14.66 -7.61
N ALA A 115 -20.80 14.57 -8.89
CA ALA A 115 -20.79 13.30 -9.63
C ALA A 115 -19.36 12.78 -9.76
N ARG A 116 -18.42 13.67 -10.14
CA ARG A 116 -17.00 13.35 -10.21
C ARG A 116 -16.41 13.02 -8.86
N LEU A 117 -16.76 13.77 -7.80
CA LEU A 117 -16.28 13.52 -6.45
C LEU A 117 -16.77 12.15 -5.94
N GLY A 118 -18.04 11.81 -6.21
CA GLY A 118 -18.62 10.51 -5.91
C GLY A 118 -17.91 9.35 -6.63
N ALA A 119 -17.63 9.50 -7.92
CA ALA A 119 -16.89 8.51 -8.70
C ALA A 119 -15.45 8.29 -8.18
N LEU A 120 -14.72 9.38 -7.87
CA LEU A 120 -13.39 9.31 -7.27
C LEU A 120 -13.42 8.60 -5.92
N ARG A 121 -14.39 8.94 -5.07
CA ARG A 121 -14.56 8.33 -3.74
C ARG A 121 -14.85 6.83 -3.84
N GLY A 122 -15.73 6.42 -4.76
CA GLY A 122 -16.04 5.01 -5.02
C GLY A 122 -14.80 4.23 -5.45
N ARG A 123 -14.09 4.74 -6.46
CA ARG A 123 -12.84 4.13 -6.96
C ARG A 123 -11.77 4.05 -5.88
N LEU A 124 -11.57 5.12 -5.11
CA LEU A 124 -10.62 5.15 -3.99
C LEU A 124 -10.91 4.04 -2.98
N SER A 125 -12.18 3.84 -2.60
CA SER A 125 -12.56 2.79 -1.65
C SER A 125 -12.30 1.38 -2.18
N ALA A 126 -12.61 1.13 -3.45
CA ALA A 126 -12.37 -0.17 -4.08
C ALA A 126 -10.86 -0.46 -4.20
N VAL A 127 -10.09 0.49 -4.71
CA VAL A 127 -8.65 0.29 -4.98
C VAL A 127 -7.85 0.23 -3.67
N ALA A 128 -8.15 1.10 -2.69
CA ALA A 128 -7.47 1.06 -1.40
C ALA A 128 -7.81 -0.23 -0.61
N GLY A 129 -9.07 -0.67 -0.69
CA GLY A 129 -9.50 -1.95 -0.11
C GLY A 129 -8.77 -3.13 -0.73
N LEU A 130 -8.71 -3.19 -2.07
CA LEU A 130 -7.99 -4.24 -2.79
C LEU A 130 -6.50 -4.25 -2.44
N ALA A 131 -5.83 -3.09 -2.43
CA ALA A 131 -4.42 -3.00 -2.03
C ALA A 131 -4.20 -3.50 -0.60
N SER A 132 -5.09 -3.15 0.34
CA SER A 132 -5.02 -3.63 1.73
C SER A 132 -5.20 -5.14 1.83
N LEU A 133 -6.13 -5.72 1.06
CA LEU A 133 -6.32 -7.17 0.99
C LEU A 133 -5.11 -7.89 0.38
N LEU A 134 -4.47 -7.31 -0.63
CA LEU A 134 -3.23 -7.85 -1.19
C LEU A 134 -2.10 -7.85 -0.16
N PHE A 135 -1.93 -6.76 0.61
CA PHE A 135 -0.95 -6.73 1.70
C PHE A 135 -1.24 -7.77 2.78
N LEU A 136 -2.50 -7.94 3.17
CA LEU A 136 -2.90 -9.00 4.09
C LEU A 136 -2.59 -10.39 3.53
N PHE A 137 -2.93 -10.63 2.27
CA PHE A 137 -2.66 -11.88 1.58
C PHE A 137 -1.16 -12.22 1.55
N ILE A 138 -0.31 -11.23 1.28
CA ILE A 138 1.15 -11.38 1.35
C ILE A 138 1.62 -11.80 2.75
N VAL A 139 1.09 -11.17 3.80
CA VAL A 139 1.43 -11.55 5.19
C VAL A 139 1.05 -13.00 5.47
N VAL A 140 -0.15 -13.42 5.05
CA VAL A 140 -0.61 -14.82 5.20
C VAL A 140 0.33 -15.77 4.47
N LEU A 141 0.72 -15.48 3.23
CA LEU A 141 1.65 -16.32 2.47
C LEU A 141 3.02 -16.43 3.15
N MET A 142 3.56 -15.31 3.66
CA MET A 142 4.87 -15.28 4.33
C MET A 142 4.90 -16.08 5.63
N VAL A 143 3.77 -16.16 6.34
CA VAL A 143 3.63 -16.90 7.60
C VAL A 143 3.31 -18.37 7.35
N ALA A 144 2.31 -18.66 6.53
CA ALA A 144 1.78 -20.01 6.35
C ALA A 144 2.65 -20.91 5.45
N ARG A 145 3.38 -20.32 4.49
CA ARG A 145 4.25 -21.03 3.53
C ARG A 145 3.65 -22.35 3.00
N PRO A 146 2.43 -22.31 2.43
CA PRO A 146 1.59 -23.50 2.28
C PRO A 146 1.99 -24.49 1.18
N PHE A 147 2.96 -24.16 0.32
CA PHE A 147 3.39 -24.99 -0.80
C PHE A 147 4.81 -24.66 -1.23
#